data_AF-C5LU88-F1
#
_entry.id   AF-C5LU88-F1
#
_cell.length_a   1.000
_cell.length_b   1.000
_cell.length_c   1.000
_cell.angle_alpha   90.00
_cell.angle_beta   90.00
_cell.angle_gamma   90.00
#
_symmetry.space_group_name_H-M   'P 1'
#
loop_
_entity.id
_entity.type
_entity.pdbx_description
1 polymer ?
#
loop_
_entity_poly.entity_id
_entity_poly.type
_entity_poly.pdbx_seq_one_letter_code
_entity_poly.pdbx_strand_id
1 'polypeptide(L)'
;MHEHFFVRRFCTRAPQRQAAALRPHTMPRYPNLTVGGLLRFCDYTGTVSFASSGALVAGAAGMDIVGCIAVGTITAIGGGTIRDVILRRQRAFWLDEHEYLWMSLVAAALTYSQYRRLRSESSREVFSTILDWTDHIGVAAFSVIGSMNAIRALGGVRLAIVPHCVIAGVMTATFGGAVRDVVTGRPVRIFHNKQSLYAVSSAVTSLTYILLSLYSTGPLAITTSDHDAHQLCSEFYDASEARTRKNLNDRGLEHHDSTEMFIFTINFDDGK
;
A
#
# COMPACT_ATOMS: atom_id res chain seq x y z
N MET A 1 -53.31 17.19 22.00
CA MET A 1 -53.75 15.92 22.58
C MET A 1 -53.53 14.83 21.55
N HIS A 2 -52.64 13.88 21.90
CA HIS A 2 -52.42 12.54 21.34
C HIS A 2 -51.97 12.43 19.87
N GLU A 3 -50.70 12.13 19.56
CA GLU A 3 -49.86 10.95 19.85
C GLU A 3 -50.08 9.75 18.90
N HIS A 4 -48.93 9.26 18.39
CA HIS A 4 -48.63 7.94 17.81
C HIS A 4 -49.28 7.51 16.48
N PHE A 5 -48.45 7.30 15.43
CA PHE A 5 -48.05 5.94 15.05
C PHE A 5 -46.84 5.93 14.10
N PHE A 6 -45.66 5.84 14.72
CA PHE A 6 -44.37 5.55 14.12
C PHE A 6 -44.32 4.06 13.74
N VAL A 7 -44.67 3.73 12.49
CA VAL A 7 -44.47 2.36 11.97
C VAL A 7 -43.03 2.25 11.47
N ARG A 8 -42.15 1.87 12.39
CA ARG A 8 -40.85 1.23 12.10
C ARG A 8 -41.07 0.09 11.11
N ARG A 9 -40.59 0.26 9.87
CA ARG A 9 -40.31 -0.87 8.99
C ARG A 9 -39.07 -1.58 9.54
N PHE A 10 -39.30 -2.52 10.44
CA PHE A 10 -38.36 -3.57 10.81
C PHE A 10 -38.06 -4.40 9.56
N CYS A 11 -37.11 -3.94 8.73
CA CYS A 11 -36.39 -4.84 7.86
C CYS A 11 -35.36 -5.52 8.75
N THR A 12 -35.75 -6.67 9.29
CA THR A 12 -34.93 -7.58 10.08
C THR A 12 -33.64 -7.84 9.32
N ARG A 13 -32.55 -7.20 9.77
CA ARG A 13 -31.17 -7.53 9.38
C ARG A 13 -30.96 -8.99 9.80
N ALA A 14 -31.09 -9.90 8.85
CA ALA A 14 -30.71 -11.30 9.04
C ALA A 14 -29.29 -11.34 9.65
N PRO A 15 -29.02 -12.25 10.59
CA PRO A 15 -27.72 -12.29 11.25
C PRO A 15 -26.65 -12.48 10.18
N GLN A 16 -25.65 -11.59 10.17
CA GLN A 16 -24.46 -11.60 9.32
C GLN A 16 -23.54 -12.80 9.60
N ARG A 17 -24.09 -14.02 9.73
CA ARG A 17 -23.35 -15.25 10.03
C ARG A 17 -22.95 -16.04 8.78
N GLN A 18 -23.31 -15.60 7.57
CA GLN A 18 -23.05 -16.34 6.33
C GLN A 18 -22.14 -15.64 5.29
N ALA A 19 -21.58 -14.46 5.57
CA ALA A 19 -20.68 -13.76 4.61
C ALA A 19 -19.17 -13.96 4.88
N ALA A 20 -18.80 -14.97 5.68
CA ALA A 20 -17.40 -15.34 5.92
C ALA A 20 -16.90 -16.43 4.95
N ALA A 21 -17.80 -17.04 4.18
CA ALA A 21 -17.44 -18.08 3.22
C ALA A 21 -16.94 -17.44 1.91
N LEU A 22 -15.63 -17.62 1.66
CA LEU A 22 -14.94 -17.45 0.37
C LEU A 22 -14.90 -16.02 -0.19
N ARG A 23 -14.22 -15.11 0.51
CA ARG A 23 -13.52 -14.03 -0.20
C ARG A 23 -12.18 -14.60 -0.69
N PRO A 24 -11.97 -14.81 -2.01
CA PRO A 24 -10.78 -15.49 -2.53
C PRO A 24 -9.47 -14.75 -2.22
N HIS A 25 -9.56 -13.50 -1.77
CA HIS A 25 -8.43 -12.69 -1.38
C HIS A 25 -8.58 -12.20 0.06
N THR A 26 -8.58 -13.05 1.09
CA THR A 26 -8.38 -12.60 2.48
C THR A 26 -7.13 -13.22 3.08
N MET A 27 -6.26 -12.39 3.64
CA MET A 27 -5.05 -12.84 4.31
C MET A 27 -5.40 -13.03 5.78
N PRO A 28 -5.11 -14.19 6.39
CA PRO A 28 -5.30 -14.39 7.82
C PRO A 28 -4.51 -13.34 8.61
N ARG A 29 -5.04 -12.87 9.76
CA ARG A 29 -4.34 -11.90 10.60
C ARG A 29 -2.99 -12.45 11.09
N TYR A 30 -2.96 -13.72 11.48
CA TYR A 30 -1.77 -14.42 11.95
C TYR A 30 -1.30 -15.48 10.94
N PRO A 31 0.01 -15.76 10.87
CA PRO A 31 0.54 -16.81 10.01
C PRO A 31 -0.07 -18.17 10.38
N ASN A 32 -0.56 -18.88 9.37
CA ASN A 32 -1.08 -20.24 9.45
C ASN A 32 -0.49 -21.11 8.32
N LEU A 33 -0.72 -22.43 8.34
CA LEU A 33 -0.21 -23.34 7.30
C LEU A 33 -0.96 -23.26 5.95
N THR A 34 -1.85 -22.29 5.77
CA THR A 34 -2.54 -22.04 4.50
C THR A 34 -1.67 -21.16 3.59
N VAL A 35 -1.91 -21.16 2.28
CA VAL A 35 -1.22 -20.28 1.31
C VAL A 35 -1.27 -18.81 1.75
N GLY A 36 -2.40 -18.34 2.26
CA GLY A 36 -2.54 -16.99 2.80
C GLY A 36 -1.68 -16.74 4.06
N GLY A 37 -1.46 -17.75 4.90
CA GLY A 37 -0.60 -17.64 6.07
C GLY A 37 0.88 -17.71 5.74
N LEU A 38 1.28 -18.46 4.70
CA LEU A 38 2.64 -18.40 4.17
C LEU A 38 2.93 -16.99 3.62
N LEU A 39 1.99 -16.41 2.89
CA LEU A 39 2.11 -15.04 2.40
C LEU A 39 2.19 -14.03 3.57
N ARG A 40 1.46 -14.28 4.67
CA ARG A 40 1.53 -13.48 5.90
C ARG A 40 2.89 -13.59 6.58
N PHE A 41 3.48 -14.78 6.60
CA PHE A 41 4.83 -14.99 7.10
C PHE A 41 5.86 -14.23 6.26
N CYS A 42 5.77 -14.33 4.93
CA CYS A 42 6.62 -13.58 4.02
C CYS A 42 6.49 -12.05 4.22
N ASP A 43 5.28 -11.57 4.50
CA ASP A 43 5.01 -10.16 4.80
C ASP A 43 5.72 -9.68 6.07
N TYR A 44 5.65 -10.47 7.14
CA TYR A 44 6.38 -10.19 8.39
C TYR A 44 7.89 -10.21 8.19
N THR A 45 8.42 -11.24 7.51
CA THR A 45 9.86 -11.30 7.22
C THR A 45 10.30 -10.14 6.32
N GLY A 46 9.47 -9.75 5.34
CA GLY A 46 9.72 -8.60 4.48
C GLY A 46 9.75 -7.30 5.27
N THR A 47 8.77 -7.08 6.15
CA THR A 47 8.68 -5.90 7.02
C THR A 47 9.92 -5.77 7.91
N VAL A 48 10.34 -6.86 8.54
CA VAL A 48 11.55 -6.90 9.38
C VAL A 48 12.81 -6.62 8.54
N SER A 49 12.89 -7.19 7.34
CA SER A 49 14.04 -7.03 6.43
C SER A 49 14.16 -5.59 5.93
N PHE A 50 13.06 -4.97 5.49
CA PHE A 50 13.02 -3.57 5.08
C PHE A 50 13.32 -2.62 6.24
N ALA A 51 12.80 -2.90 7.44
CA ALA A 51 13.09 -2.10 8.63
C ALA A 51 14.59 -2.15 8.98
N SER A 52 15.17 -3.35 8.93
CA SER A 52 16.58 -3.57 9.20
C SER A 52 17.48 -2.93 8.12
N SER A 53 17.11 -3.07 6.84
CA SER A 53 17.82 -2.44 5.73
C SER A 53 17.80 -0.91 5.83
N GLY A 54 16.64 -0.33 6.14
CA GLY A 54 16.49 1.10 6.41
C GLY A 54 17.36 1.58 7.57
N ALA A 55 17.32 0.87 8.70
CA ALA A 55 18.12 1.20 9.87
C ALA A 55 19.64 1.08 9.61
N LEU A 56 20.07 0.06 8.86
CA LEU A 56 21.48 -0.11 8.50
C LEU A 56 21.98 1.02 7.60
N VAL A 57 21.17 1.39 6.58
CA VAL A 57 21.51 2.47 5.65
C VAL A 57 21.56 3.83 6.38
N ALA A 58 20.64 4.09 7.30
CA ALA A 58 20.65 5.26 8.17
C ALA A 58 21.86 5.30 9.11
N GLY A 59 22.20 4.16 9.73
CA GLY A 59 23.38 4.05 10.60
C GLY A 59 24.68 4.29 9.83
N ALA A 60 24.78 3.74 8.62
CA ALA A 60 25.90 3.99 7.71
C ALA A 60 25.96 5.43 7.17
N ALA A 61 24.83 6.16 7.19
CA ALA A 61 24.77 7.59 6.90
C ALA A 61 25.12 8.48 8.12
N GLY A 62 25.48 7.88 9.26
CA GLY A 62 25.87 8.60 10.47
C GLY A 62 24.70 9.11 11.32
N MET A 63 23.47 8.63 11.08
CA MET A 63 22.30 9.02 11.87
C MET A 63 22.35 8.40 13.28
N ASP A 64 21.73 9.07 14.24
CA ASP A 64 21.59 8.59 15.60
C ASP A 64 20.54 7.47 15.72
N ILE A 65 20.33 6.93 16.94
CA ILE A 65 19.39 5.83 17.15
C ILE A 65 17.96 6.21 16.72
N VAL A 66 17.53 7.44 16.98
CA VAL A 66 16.20 7.92 16.63
C VAL A 66 16.06 7.99 15.11
N GLY A 67 17.06 8.55 14.43
CA GLY A 67 17.12 8.59 12.97
C GLY A 67 17.09 7.19 12.35
N CYS A 68 17.85 6.24 12.89
CA CYS A 68 17.86 4.86 12.39
C CYS A 68 16.51 4.16 12.55
N ILE A 69 15.87 4.33 13.71
CA ILE A 69 14.53 3.76 13.99
C ILE A 69 13.48 4.40 13.08
N ALA A 70 13.52 5.72 12.90
CA ALA A 70 12.59 6.44 12.04
C ALA A 70 12.73 6.01 10.58
N VAL A 71 13.95 6.02 10.03
CA VAL A 71 14.19 5.61 8.64
C VAL A 71 13.84 4.14 8.44
N GLY A 72 14.25 3.24 9.35
CA GLY A 72 13.87 1.82 9.29
C GLY A 72 12.36 1.63 9.26
N THR A 73 11.65 2.30 10.17
CA THR A 73 10.18 2.23 10.24
C THR A 73 9.54 2.72 8.95
N ILE A 74 9.91 3.91 8.48
CA ILE A 74 9.38 4.49 7.23
C ILE A 74 9.69 3.60 6.03
N THR A 75 10.86 2.95 6.00
CA THR A 75 11.23 2.02 4.92
C THR A 75 10.26 0.82 4.88
N ALA A 76 9.92 0.26 6.04
CA ALA A 76 9.06 -0.92 6.14
C ALA A 76 7.58 -0.62 5.85
N ILE A 77 7.03 0.47 6.38
CA ILE A 77 5.59 0.78 6.25
C ILE A 77 5.27 1.81 5.15
N GLY A 78 6.27 2.54 4.66
CA GLY A 78 6.08 3.67 3.75
C GLY A 78 5.49 3.27 2.40
N GLY A 79 6.00 2.20 1.77
CA GLY A 79 5.48 1.73 0.48
C GLY A 79 4.00 1.33 0.55
N GLY A 80 3.61 0.58 1.58
CA GLY A 80 2.22 0.21 1.83
C GLY A 80 1.32 1.40 2.17
N THR A 81 1.86 2.40 2.88
CA THR A 81 1.14 3.64 3.22
C THR A 81 0.84 4.45 1.96
N ILE A 82 1.83 4.62 1.07
CA ILE A 82 1.66 5.34 -0.20
C ILE A 82 0.62 4.64 -1.08
N ARG A 83 0.67 3.31 -1.17
CA ARG A 83 -0.37 2.51 -1.84
C ARG A 83 -1.75 2.80 -1.25
N ASP A 84 -1.89 2.73 0.08
CA ASP A 84 -3.20 2.89 0.74
C ASP A 84 -3.78 4.29 0.51
N VAL A 85 -2.94 5.33 0.46
CA VAL A 85 -3.34 6.70 0.12
C VAL A 85 -3.84 6.80 -1.32
N ILE A 86 -3.11 6.21 -2.28
CA ILE A 86 -3.49 6.21 -3.71
C ILE A 86 -4.80 5.47 -3.94
N LEU A 87 -5.00 4.34 -3.24
CA LEU A 87 -6.25 3.57 -3.27
C LEU A 87 -7.37 4.21 -2.44
N ARG A 88 -7.19 5.45 -1.95
CA ARG A 88 -8.16 6.22 -1.15
C ARG A 88 -8.69 5.44 0.06
N ARG A 89 -7.86 4.62 0.70
CA ARG A 89 -8.23 3.96 1.95
C ARG A 89 -8.31 5.00 3.07
N GLN A 90 -9.34 4.89 3.92
CA GLN A 90 -9.57 5.84 5.01
C GLN A 90 -8.48 5.82 6.09
N ARG A 91 -7.78 4.69 6.26
CA ARG A 91 -6.77 4.46 7.30
C ARG A 91 -5.59 3.71 6.71
N ALA A 92 -4.39 4.02 7.21
CA ALA A 92 -3.19 3.27 6.88
C ALA A 92 -3.20 1.90 7.59
N PHE A 93 -2.73 0.85 6.92
CA PHE A 93 -2.81 -0.53 7.43
C PHE A 93 -2.22 -0.74 8.84
N TRP A 94 -1.13 -0.04 9.19
CA TRP A 94 -0.46 -0.17 10.49
C TRP A 94 -1.25 0.44 11.66
N LEU A 95 -2.32 1.19 11.39
CA LEU A 95 -3.26 1.66 12.40
C LEU A 95 -4.29 0.59 12.79
N ASP A 96 -4.60 -0.34 11.91
CA ASP A 96 -5.51 -1.46 12.20
C ASP A 96 -4.72 -2.71 12.65
N GLU A 97 -3.52 -2.87 12.10
CA GLU A 97 -2.57 -3.96 12.39
C GLU A 97 -1.30 -3.41 13.05
N HIS A 98 -1.40 -3.07 14.35
CA HIS A 98 -0.31 -2.49 15.13
C HIS A 98 0.96 -3.37 15.19
N GLU A 99 0.81 -4.67 14.92
CA GLU A 99 1.91 -5.62 14.81
C GLU A 99 3.03 -5.14 13.88
N TYR A 100 2.72 -4.54 12.72
CA TYR A 100 3.74 -4.07 11.77
C TYR A 100 4.60 -2.96 12.34
N LEU A 101 3.97 -2.03 13.08
CA LEU A 101 4.68 -0.91 13.68
C LEU A 101 5.64 -1.39 14.78
N TRP A 102 5.18 -2.30 15.64
CA TRP A 102 6.06 -2.87 16.68
C TRP A 102 7.21 -3.68 16.08
N MET A 103 6.93 -4.49 15.06
CA MET A 103 7.98 -5.26 14.37
C MET A 103 9.01 -4.34 13.72
N SER A 104 8.59 -3.26 13.06
CA SER A 104 9.53 -2.33 12.42
C SER A 104 10.38 -1.57 13.44
N LEU A 105 9.78 -1.12 14.55
CA LEU A 105 10.50 -0.45 15.64
C LEU A 105 11.54 -1.36 16.27
N VAL A 106 11.15 -2.59 16.63
CA VAL A 106 12.04 -3.57 17.27
C VAL A 106 13.16 -3.99 16.30
N ALA A 107 12.82 -4.29 15.04
CA ALA A 107 13.80 -4.69 14.03
C ALA A 107 14.84 -3.57 13.78
N ALA A 108 14.39 -2.32 13.67
CA ALA A 108 15.28 -1.18 13.46
C ALA A 108 16.18 -0.92 14.69
N ALA A 109 15.63 -1.01 15.90
CA ALA A 109 16.39 -0.84 17.13
C ALA A 109 17.45 -1.95 17.31
N LEU A 110 17.08 -3.21 17.05
CA LEU A 110 17.99 -4.35 17.08
C LEU A 110 19.09 -4.21 16.02
N THR A 111 18.73 -3.75 14.83
CA THR A 111 19.71 -3.54 13.76
C THR A 111 20.72 -2.45 14.14
N TYR A 112 20.25 -1.35 14.73
CA TYR A 112 21.15 -0.31 15.23
C TYR A 112 22.06 -0.82 16.36
N SER A 113 21.54 -1.60 17.32
CA SER A 113 22.37 -2.17 18.39
C SER A 113 23.41 -3.15 17.86
N GLN A 114 23.04 -3.96 16.87
CA GLN A 114 23.96 -4.90 16.21
C GLN A 114 25.01 -4.14 15.42
N TYR A 115 24.61 -3.12 14.64
CA TYR A 115 25.51 -2.26 13.88
C TYR A 115 26.58 -1.62 14.78
N ARG A 116 26.20 -1.14 15.97
CA ARG A 116 27.15 -0.62 16.97
C ARG A 116 28.09 -1.67 17.56
N ARG A 117 27.65 -2.91 17.70
CA ARG A 117 28.44 -4.02 18.27
C ARG A 117 29.43 -4.59 17.26
N LEU A 118 29.11 -4.56 15.98
CA LEU A 118 29.97 -5.04 14.91
C LEU A 118 31.12 -4.04 14.70
N ARG A 119 32.23 -4.29 15.40
CA ARG A 119 33.45 -3.48 15.39
C ARG A 119 34.41 -3.82 14.23
N SER A 120 34.20 -4.95 13.57
CA SER A 120 35.00 -5.41 12.44
C SER A 120 34.32 -5.08 11.11
N GLU A 121 35.06 -4.46 10.19
CA GLU A 121 34.61 -4.10 8.84
C GLU A 121 34.09 -5.32 8.05
N SER A 122 34.74 -6.48 8.19
CA SER A 122 34.33 -7.72 7.50
C SER A 122 32.95 -8.21 7.97
N SER A 123 32.63 -8.10 9.27
CA SER A 123 31.32 -8.52 9.78
C SER A 123 30.19 -7.56 9.37
N ARG A 124 30.51 -6.28 9.10
CA ARG A 124 29.56 -5.30 8.58
C ARG A 124 29.19 -5.60 7.13
N GLU A 125 30.17 -5.99 6.33
CA GLU A 125 29.96 -6.35 4.92
C GLU A 125 29.05 -7.58 4.81
N VAL A 126 29.34 -8.65 5.55
CA VAL A 126 28.49 -9.87 5.58
C VAL A 126 27.06 -9.55 6.01
N PHE A 127 26.89 -8.73 7.06
CA PHE A 127 25.57 -8.33 7.54
C PHE A 127 24.80 -7.51 6.48
N SER A 128 25.49 -6.60 5.77
CA SER A 128 24.91 -5.82 4.68
C SER A 128 24.50 -6.68 3.49
N THR A 129 25.31 -7.69 3.13
CA THR A 129 25.01 -8.61 2.03
C THR A 129 23.76 -9.43 2.34
N ILE A 130 23.68 -10.02 3.54
CA ILE A 130 22.50 -10.79 3.96
C ILE A 130 21.24 -9.92 3.91
N LEU A 131 21.35 -8.66 4.34
CA LEU A 131 20.25 -7.70 4.30
C LEU A 131 19.81 -7.37 2.87
N ASP A 132 20.73 -7.14 1.94
CA ASP A 132 20.41 -6.90 0.52
C ASP A 132 19.71 -8.12 -0.13
N TRP A 133 20.09 -9.35 0.23
CA TRP A 133 19.37 -10.55 -0.23
C TRP A 133 17.95 -10.63 0.33
N THR A 134 17.78 -10.35 1.61
CA THR A 134 16.44 -10.31 2.23
C THR A 134 15.57 -9.17 1.70
N ASP A 135 16.17 -8.06 1.26
CA ASP A 135 15.49 -6.94 0.59
C ASP A 135 14.83 -7.43 -0.72
N HIS A 136 15.54 -8.19 -1.55
CA HIS A 136 14.98 -8.77 -2.78
C HIS A 136 13.80 -9.73 -2.53
N ILE A 137 13.88 -10.55 -1.46
CA ILE A 137 12.78 -11.42 -1.05
C ILE A 137 11.57 -10.58 -0.61
N GLY A 138 11.82 -9.52 0.17
CA GLY A 138 10.81 -8.55 0.57
C GLY A 138 10.11 -7.90 -0.62
N VAL A 139 10.88 -7.48 -1.64
CA VAL A 139 10.34 -6.90 -2.88
C VAL A 139 9.36 -7.85 -3.56
N ALA A 140 9.74 -9.13 -3.72
CA ALA A 140 8.86 -10.12 -4.35
C ALA A 140 7.55 -10.30 -3.55
N ALA A 141 7.64 -10.46 -2.23
CA ALA A 141 6.48 -10.62 -1.36
C ALA A 141 5.57 -9.38 -1.39
N PHE A 142 6.13 -8.18 -1.25
CA PHE A 142 5.39 -6.92 -1.24
C PHE A 142 4.76 -6.57 -2.59
N SER A 143 5.35 -7.03 -3.69
CA SER A 143 4.76 -6.91 -5.03
C SER A 143 3.45 -7.69 -5.12
N VAL A 144 3.45 -8.93 -4.64
CA VAL A 144 2.25 -9.79 -4.57
C VAL A 144 1.22 -9.21 -3.60
N ILE A 145 1.64 -8.81 -2.40
CA ILE A 145 0.74 -8.28 -1.37
C ILE A 145 0.12 -6.95 -1.79
N GLY A 146 0.90 -6.07 -2.42
CA GLY A 146 0.41 -4.80 -2.97
C GLY A 146 -0.63 -5.02 -4.06
N SER A 147 -0.35 -5.94 -5.00
CA SER A 147 -1.30 -6.32 -6.05
C SER A 147 -2.58 -6.93 -5.48
N MET A 148 -2.45 -7.82 -4.49
CA MET A 148 -3.58 -8.44 -3.81
C MET A 148 -4.44 -7.41 -3.06
N ASN A 149 -3.82 -6.46 -2.36
CA ASN A 149 -4.55 -5.41 -1.65
C ASN A 149 -5.22 -4.42 -2.62
N ALA A 150 -4.63 -4.15 -3.79
CA ALA A 150 -5.28 -3.37 -4.84
C ALA A 150 -6.52 -4.07 -5.38
N ILE A 151 -6.44 -5.37 -5.68
CA ILE A 151 -7.60 -6.19 -6.11
C ILE A 151 -8.72 -6.12 -5.07
N ARG A 152 -8.39 -6.20 -3.77
CA ARG A 152 -9.36 -6.10 -2.67
C ARG A 152 -10.01 -4.72 -2.59
N ALA A 153 -9.21 -3.67 -2.74
CA ALA A 153 -9.70 -2.29 -2.67
C ALA A 153 -10.61 -1.95 -3.85
N LEU A 154 -10.32 -2.52 -5.02
CA LEU A 154 -11.01 -2.24 -6.29
C LEU A 154 -12.16 -3.23 -6.58
N GLY A 155 -12.48 -4.13 -5.65
CA GLY A 155 -13.68 -4.98 -5.72
C GLY A 155 -13.57 -6.19 -6.64
N GLY A 156 -12.37 -6.60 -7.06
CA GLY A 156 -12.15 -7.77 -7.90
C GLY A 156 -11.06 -7.59 -8.96
N VAL A 157 -10.82 -8.64 -9.75
CA VAL A 157 -9.84 -8.60 -10.84
C VAL A 157 -10.58 -8.40 -12.17
N ARG A 158 -10.30 -7.29 -12.84
CA ARG A 158 -10.85 -6.94 -14.18
C ARG A 158 -9.73 -6.49 -15.08
N LEU A 159 -9.88 -6.68 -16.40
CA LEU A 159 -8.83 -6.34 -17.38
C LEU A 159 -8.43 -4.85 -17.32
N ALA A 160 -9.42 -3.96 -17.16
CA ALA A 160 -9.19 -2.51 -17.01
C ALA A 160 -8.41 -2.12 -15.73
N ILE A 161 -8.45 -2.97 -14.70
CA ILE A 161 -7.88 -2.68 -13.38
C ILE A 161 -6.46 -3.28 -13.24
N VAL A 162 -6.07 -4.22 -14.12
CA VAL A 162 -4.73 -4.83 -14.16
C VAL A 162 -3.58 -3.81 -14.00
N PRO A 163 -3.50 -2.71 -14.78
CA PRO A 163 -2.39 -1.76 -14.63
C PRO A 163 -2.35 -1.11 -13.25
N HIS A 164 -3.52 -0.79 -12.67
CA HIS A 164 -3.61 -0.22 -11.33
C HIS A 164 -3.09 -1.18 -10.27
N CYS A 165 -3.42 -2.47 -10.38
CA CYS A 165 -2.93 -3.50 -9.48
C CYS A 165 -1.41 -3.74 -9.61
N VAL A 166 -0.88 -3.76 -10.84
CA VAL A 166 0.58 -3.87 -11.07
C VAL A 166 1.30 -2.67 -10.47
N ILE A 167 0.84 -1.46 -10.73
CA ILE A 167 1.43 -0.23 -10.18
C ILE A 167 1.38 -0.26 -8.66
N ALA A 168 0.25 -0.63 -8.06
CA ALA A 168 0.13 -0.75 -6.61
C ALA A 168 1.11 -1.78 -6.01
N GLY A 169 1.32 -2.91 -6.68
CA GLY A 169 2.35 -3.90 -6.33
C GLY A 169 3.76 -3.31 -6.37
N VAL A 170 4.13 -2.71 -7.50
CA VAL A 170 5.44 -2.08 -7.70
C VAL A 170 5.70 -0.97 -6.71
N MET A 171 4.71 -0.11 -6.46
CA MET A 171 4.84 0.98 -5.50
C MET A 171 5.03 0.46 -4.08
N THR A 172 4.25 -0.55 -3.68
CA THR A 172 4.38 -1.16 -2.34
C THR A 172 5.79 -1.70 -2.11
N ALA A 173 6.36 -2.37 -3.11
CA ALA A 173 7.67 -3.00 -3.00
C ALA A 173 8.85 -2.02 -3.10
N THR A 174 8.73 -0.97 -3.93
CA THR A 174 9.89 -0.12 -4.26
C THR A 174 9.90 1.23 -3.56
N PHE A 175 8.76 1.81 -3.22
CA PHE A 175 8.72 3.17 -2.65
C PHE A 175 9.26 3.21 -1.21
N GLY A 176 9.16 2.11 -0.45
CA GLY A 176 9.80 2.02 0.87
C GLY A 176 11.32 2.24 0.78
N GLY A 177 11.98 1.51 -0.12
CA GLY A 177 13.41 1.68 -0.41
C GLY A 177 13.73 3.05 -1.04
N ALA A 178 12.83 3.60 -1.86
CA ALA A 178 13.04 4.93 -2.44
C ALA A 178 13.04 6.04 -1.37
N VAL A 179 12.09 6.01 -0.44
CA VAL A 179 12.02 6.98 0.66
C VAL A 179 13.25 6.87 1.56
N ARG A 180 13.71 5.66 1.87
CA ARG A 180 14.98 5.43 2.60
C ARG A 180 16.16 6.14 1.93
N ASP A 181 16.31 5.93 0.62
CA ASP A 181 17.46 6.44 -0.12
C ASP A 181 17.43 7.97 -0.17
N VAL A 182 16.25 8.57 -0.40
CA VAL A 182 16.06 10.04 -0.36
C VAL A 182 16.40 10.62 1.02
N VAL A 183 15.86 10.04 2.11
CA VAL A 183 16.08 10.56 3.47
C VAL A 183 17.55 10.43 3.90
N THR A 184 18.24 9.40 3.43
CA THR A 184 19.67 9.17 3.74
C THR A 184 20.63 9.86 2.78
N GLY A 185 20.13 10.65 1.82
CA GLY A 185 20.95 11.38 0.85
C GLY A 185 21.69 10.48 -0.16
N ARG A 186 21.21 9.25 -0.36
CA ARG A 186 21.76 8.29 -1.32
C ARG A 186 21.04 8.37 -2.66
N PRO A 187 21.72 8.06 -3.77
CA PRO A 187 21.05 7.93 -5.07
C PRO A 187 19.99 6.83 -4.99
N VAL A 188 18.74 7.17 -5.38
CA VAL A 188 17.61 6.26 -5.32
C VAL A 188 17.87 5.06 -6.23
N ARG A 189 17.86 3.85 -5.65
CA ARG A 189 18.16 2.59 -6.34
C ARG A 189 17.31 2.36 -7.60
N ILE A 190 16.04 2.77 -7.57
CA ILE A 190 15.10 2.55 -8.69
C ILE A 190 15.45 3.32 -9.98
N PHE A 191 16.10 4.49 -9.86
CA PHE A 191 16.39 5.36 -11.01
C PHE A 191 17.78 5.11 -11.61
N HIS A 192 18.59 4.25 -10.99
CA HIS A 192 19.98 4.03 -11.40
C HIS A 192 20.18 2.66 -12.05
N ASN A 193 20.80 2.67 -13.24
CA ASN A 193 21.00 1.50 -14.12
C ASN A 193 21.85 0.36 -13.50
N LYS A 194 22.55 0.61 -12.38
CA LYS A 194 23.42 -0.39 -11.74
C LYS A 194 22.66 -1.51 -11.01
N GLN A 195 21.34 -1.38 -10.81
CA GLN A 195 20.48 -2.38 -10.17
C GLN A 195 19.31 -2.78 -11.07
N SER A 196 19.63 -3.11 -12.32
CA SER A 196 18.78 -3.19 -13.51
C SER A 196 17.48 -4.01 -13.44
N LEU A 197 17.18 -4.67 -12.32
CA LEU A 197 16.04 -5.57 -12.20
C LEU A 197 15.11 -5.28 -11.01
N TYR A 198 15.34 -4.23 -10.20
CA TYR A 198 14.53 -4.01 -8.98
C TYR A 198 13.05 -3.70 -9.28
N ALA A 199 12.76 -2.67 -10.08
CA ALA A 199 11.39 -2.34 -10.50
C ALA A 199 10.81 -3.36 -11.48
N VAL A 200 11.65 -3.88 -12.40
CA VAL A 200 11.22 -4.82 -13.43
C VAL A 200 10.80 -6.16 -12.82
N SER A 201 11.59 -6.71 -11.90
CA SER A 201 11.24 -7.95 -11.19
C SER A 201 9.95 -7.81 -10.38
N SER A 202 9.75 -6.66 -9.75
CA SER A 202 8.52 -6.33 -9.03
C SER A 202 7.30 -6.25 -9.97
N ALA A 203 7.46 -5.63 -11.13
CA ALA A 203 6.42 -5.53 -12.15
C ALA A 203 6.06 -6.91 -12.72
N VAL A 204 7.06 -7.74 -13.06
CA VAL A 204 6.86 -9.12 -13.52
C VAL A 204 6.15 -9.94 -12.46
N THR A 205 6.60 -9.89 -11.20
CA THR A 205 5.98 -10.62 -10.09
C THR A 205 4.51 -10.22 -9.90
N SER A 206 4.22 -8.91 -9.93
CA SER A 206 2.86 -8.38 -9.81
C SER A 206 1.98 -8.83 -10.98
N LEU A 207 2.50 -8.75 -12.21
CA LEU A 207 1.78 -9.16 -13.41
C LEU A 207 1.50 -10.66 -13.40
N THR A 208 2.49 -11.50 -13.08
CA THR A 208 2.32 -12.96 -12.98
C THR A 208 1.24 -13.31 -11.95
N TYR A 209 1.24 -12.66 -10.79
CA TYR A 209 0.20 -12.86 -9.77
C TYR A 209 -1.21 -12.49 -10.28
N ILE A 210 -1.34 -11.37 -10.99
CA ILE A 210 -2.63 -10.93 -11.53
C ILE A 210 -3.12 -11.86 -12.64
N LEU A 211 -2.24 -12.29 -13.54
CA LEU A 211 -2.57 -13.24 -14.61
C LEU A 211 -3.03 -14.59 -14.04
N LEU A 212 -2.35 -15.09 -13.02
CA LEU A 212 -2.75 -16.31 -12.32
C LEU A 212 -4.10 -16.12 -11.61
N SER A 213 -4.33 -14.95 -11.01
CA SER A 213 -5.61 -14.62 -10.37
C SER A 213 -6.75 -14.59 -11.40
N LEU A 214 -6.53 -14.01 -12.58
CA LEU A 214 -7.48 -13.99 -13.70
C LEU A 214 -7.83 -15.41 -14.18
N TYR A 215 -6.82 -16.27 -14.35
CA TYR A 215 -7.02 -17.66 -14.75
C TYR A 215 -7.86 -18.44 -13.72
N SER A 216 -7.61 -18.22 -12.43
CA SER A 216 -8.32 -18.92 -11.35
C SER A 216 -9.79 -18.50 -11.18
N THR A 217 -10.18 -17.27 -11.56
CA THR A 217 -11.56 -16.76 -11.39
C THR A 217 -12.53 -17.14 -12.53
N GLY A 218 -12.03 -17.68 -13.64
CA GLY A 218 -12.85 -18.12 -14.79
C GLY A 218 -13.54 -16.99 -15.58
N PRO A 219 -14.07 -17.27 -16.80
CA PRO A 219 -14.62 -16.24 -17.71
C PRO A 219 -15.95 -15.62 -17.24
N LEU A 220 -16.69 -16.27 -16.34
CA LEU A 220 -18.06 -15.86 -15.96
C LEU A 220 -18.12 -14.69 -14.96
N ALA A 221 -17.06 -14.42 -14.19
CA ALA A 221 -17.03 -13.30 -13.24
C ALA A 221 -16.72 -11.95 -13.92
N ILE A 222 -16.20 -11.99 -15.15
CA ILE A 222 -15.80 -10.80 -15.91
C ILE A 222 -17.05 -10.09 -16.46
N THR A 223 -18.05 -10.85 -16.94
CA THR A 223 -19.25 -10.30 -17.61
C THR A 223 -20.31 -9.74 -16.67
N THR A 224 -20.48 -10.29 -15.47
CA THR A 224 -21.48 -9.77 -14.51
C THR A 224 -21.05 -8.46 -13.85
N SER A 225 -19.76 -8.11 -13.91
CA SER A 225 -19.20 -6.99 -13.17
C SER A 225 -18.97 -5.71 -14.00
N ASP A 226 -19.06 -5.80 -15.33
CA ASP A 226 -19.00 -4.62 -16.22
C ASP A 226 -20.21 -3.70 -16.03
N HIS A 227 -21.39 -4.26 -15.70
CA HIS A 227 -22.58 -3.46 -15.41
C HIS A 227 -22.43 -2.67 -14.09
N ASP A 228 -21.86 -3.31 -13.06
CA ASP A 228 -21.57 -2.68 -11.76
C ASP A 228 -20.39 -1.69 -11.83
N ALA A 229 -19.47 -1.85 -12.79
CA ALA A 229 -18.33 -0.96 -13.01
C ALA A 229 -18.77 0.43 -13.49
N HIS A 230 -19.70 0.47 -14.43
CA HIS A 230 -20.29 1.73 -14.90
C HIS A 230 -21.05 2.44 -13.78
N GLN A 231 -21.69 1.69 -12.89
CA GLN A 231 -22.42 2.22 -11.76
C GLN A 231 -21.49 2.75 -10.66
N LEU A 232 -20.40 2.05 -10.34
CA LEU A 232 -19.40 2.53 -9.38
C LEU A 232 -18.58 3.71 -9.92
N CYS A 233 -18.21 3.71 -11.20
CA CYS A 233 -17.54 4.86 -11.82
C CYS A 233 -18.46 6.09 -11.88
N SER A 234 -19.75 5.92 -12.18
CA SER A 234 -20.71 7.03 -12.13
C SER A 234 -20.94 7.53 -10.70
N GLU A 235 -21.05 6.64 -9.71
CA GLU A 235 -21.16 7.05 -8.30
C GLU A 235 -19.91 7.79 -7.79
N PHE A 236 -18.70 7.36 -8.17
CA PHE A 236 -17.46 8.06 -7.82
C PHE A 236 -17.33 9.41 -8.54
N TYR A 237 -17.76 9.49 -9.79
CA TYR A 237 -17.78 10.74 -10.57
C TYR A 237 -18.78 11.73 -9.96
N ASP A 238 -20.02 11.30 -9.69
CA ASP A 238 -21.09 12.12 -9.11
C ASP A 238 -20.75 12.57 -7.69
N ALA A 239 -20.14 11.71 -6.86
CA ALA A 239 -19.69 12.09 -5.52
C ALA A 239 -18.56 13.14 -5.55
N SER A 240 -17.70 13.11 -6.58
CA SER A 240 -16.66 14.12 -6.78
C SER A 240 -17.22 15.45 -7.27
N GLU A 241 -18.23 15.41 -8.14
CA GLU A 241 -18.89 16.59 -8.68
C GLU A 241 -19.75 17.28 -7.61
N ALA A 242 -20.49 16.52 -6.80
CA ALA A 242 -21.27 17.03 -5.68
C ALA A 242 -20.41 17.72 -4.61
N ARG A 243 -19.22 17.18 -4.33
CA ARG A 243 -18.27 17.79 -3.37
C ARG A 243 -17.62 19.06 -3.93
N THR A 244 -17.37 19.09 -5.24
CA THR A 244 -16.87 20.28 -5.95
C THR A 244 -17.93 21.38 -6.01
N ARG A 245 -19.16 21.06 -6.40
CA ARG A 245 -20.30 22.00 -6.40
C ARG A 245 -20.58 22.56 -5.01
N LYS A 246 -20.53 21.75 -3.97
CA LYS A 246 -20.71 22.22 -2.59
C LYS A 246 -19.62 23.22 -2.18
N ASN A 247 -18.36 22.94 -2.51
CA ASN A 247 -17.25 23.85 -2.24
C ASN A 247 -17.31 25.15 -3.07
N LEU A 248 -17.87 25.11 -4.27
CA LEU A 248 -18.09 26.31 -5.09
C LEU A 248 -19.26 27.16 -4.56
N ASN A 249 -20.35 26.51 -4.12
CA ASN A 249 -21.51 27.19 -3.55
C ASN A 249 -21.19 27.83 -2.19
N ASP A 250 -20.39 27.14 -1.36
CA ASP A 250 -19.90 27.67 -0.07
C ASP A 250 -18.94 28.86 -0.25
N ARG A 251 -18.41 29.09 -1.46
CA ARG A 251 -17.55 30.24 -1.81
C ARG A 251 -18.27 31.34 -2.62
N GLY A 252 -19.57 31.20 -2.88
CA GLY A 252 -20.39 32.25 -3.52
C GLY A 252 -20.03 32.55 -4.98
N LEU A 253 -19.38 31.63 -5.69
CA LEU A 253 -19.01 31.81 -7.10
C LEU A 253 -20.05 31.12 -7.99
N GLU A 254 -21.08 31.86 -8.41
CA GLU A 254 -22.03 31.38 -9.42
C GLU A 254 -21.48 31.54 -10.84
N HIS A 255 -21.64 30.45 -11.60
CA HIS A 255 -21.56 30.30 -13.06
C HIS A 255 -20.91 31.42 -13.89
N HIS A 256 -19.69 31.15 -14.37
CA HIS A 256 -19.27 31.61 -15.70
C HIS A 256 -18.47 30.52 -16.43
N ASP A 257 -18.94 30.24 -17.64
CA ASP A 257 -18.45 29.42 -18.75
C ASP A 257 -17.37 28.33 -18.57
N SER A 258 -17.74 27.16 -19.08
CA SER A 258 -17.13 25.83 -19.00
C SER A 258 -15.79 25.63 -19.74
N THR A 259 -14.97 26.66 -19.92
CA THR A 259 -13.72 26.54 -20.72
C THR A 259 -12.43 26.90 -19.97
N GLU A 260 -12.51 27.45 -18.76
CA GLU A 260 -11.32 27.84 -17.95
C GLU A 260 -10.98 26.83 -16.82
N MET A 261 -11.76 25.75 -16.66
CA MET A 261 -11.65 24.84 -15.50
C MET A 261 -10.40 23.93 -15.53
N PHE A 262 -9.65 23.88 -16.65
CA PHE A 262 -8.45 23.04 -16.77
C PHE A 262 -7.13 23.77 -16.48
N ILE A 263 -7.15 25.10 -16.36
CA ILE A 263 -5.92 25.91 -16.20
C ILE A 263 -5.71 26.37 -14.74
N PHE A 264 -6.72 26.30 -13.87
CA PHE A 264 -6.61 26.84 -12.50
C PHE A 264 -6.06 25.89 -11.41
N THR A 265 -5.70 24.64 -11.75
CA THR A 265 -5.05 23.71 -10.77
C THR A 265 -3.51 23.82 -10.79
N ILE A 266 -2.95 24.86 -11.42
CA ILE A 266 -1.50 25.10 -11.42
C ILE A 266 -1.22 26.61 -11.35
N ASN A 267 -1.60 27.31 -10.27
CA ASN A 267 -0.88 28.51 -9.86
C ASN A 267 -1.22 29.01 -8.44
N PHE A 268 -0.15 29.21 -7.67
CA PHE A 268 0.02 30.07 -6.49
C PHE A 268 -0.82 29.80 -5.23
N ASP A 269 -0.19 29.06 -4.32
CA ASP A 269 0.03 29.56 -2.96
C ASP A 269 1.07 30.69 -3.04
N ASP A 270 0.67 31.93 -2.77
CA ASP A 270 1.56 32.96 -2.25
C ASP A 270 0.76 33.93 -1.36
N GLY A 271 1.03 33.81 -0.06
CA GLY A 271 1.10 34.94 0.86
C GLY A 271 -0.20 35.59 1.31
N LYS A 272 -0.74 35.14 2.44
CA LYS A 272 -0.75 35.85 3.75
C LYS A 272 -1.61 35.12 4.77
#